data_AF-A0A5C7Q2E2-F1
#
_entry.id   AF-A0A5C7Q2E2-F1
#
_cell.length_a   1.000
_cell.length_b   1.000
_cell.length_c   1.000
_cell.angle_alpha   90.00
_cell.angle_beta   90.00
_cell.angle_gamma   90.00
#
_symmetry.space_group_name_H-M   'P 1'
#
loop_
_entity.id
_entity.type
_entity.pdbx_description
1 polymer ?
#
loop_
_entity_poly.entity_id
_entity_poly.type
_entity_poly.pdbx_seq_one_letter_code
_entity_poly.pdbx_strand_id
1 'polypeptide(L)'
;MKQPKTIKFNGDTYTLKVDYEIDEKTGIGIGPLYERKPAAEGYLFMPDLAFLLGQTTVPTFMHPMKQKPESPATRSSRRRRN
;
A
#
# COMPACT_ATOMS: atom_id res chain seq x y z
N MET A 1 13.48 2.40 -8.76
CA MET A 1 14.04 2.28 -7.39
C MET A 1 13.34 1.13 -6.69
N LYS A 2 14.05 0.32 -5.91
CA LYS A 2 13.46 -0.80 -5.18
C LYS A 2 12.92 -0.30 -3.84
N GLN A 3 11.61 -0.37 -3.64
CA GLN A 3 10.97 0.07 -2.40
C GLN A 3 11.36 -0.86 -1.23
N PRO A 4 11.59 -0.34 -0.02
CA PRO A 4 11.92 -1.17 1.13
C PRO A 4 10.73 -2.06 1.51
N LYS A 5 11.00 -3.33 1.79
CA LYS A 5 9.94 -4.28 2.20
C LYS A 5 9.33 -3.94 3.56
N THR A 6 10.10 -3.26 4.42
CA THR A 6 9.70 -2.91 5.78
C THR A 6 10.23 -1.54 6.14
N ILE A 7 9.39 -0.73 6.79
CA ILE A 7 9.73 0.58 7.31
C ILE A 7 9.43 0.57 8.82
N LYS A 8 10.35 1.09 9.63
CA LYS A 8 10.09 1.37 11.05
C LYS A 8 9.87 2.87 11.20
N PHE A 9 8.74 3.26 11.76
CA PHE A 9 8.37 4.67 11.92
C PHE A 9 7.53 4.82 13.19
N ASN A 10 7.91 5.77 14.06
CA ASN A 10 7.24 6.05 15.34
C ASN A 10 6.98 4.81 16.22
N GLY A 11 7.93 3.87 16.25
CA GLY A 11 7.81 2.63 17.03
C GLY A 11 6.95 1.53 16.36
N ASP A 12 6.20 1.87 15.33
CA ASP A 12 5.41 0.93 14.55
C ASP A 12 6.23 0.32 13.39
N THR A 13 5.85 -0.89 13.00
CA THR A 13 6.43 -1.58 11.83
C THR A 13 5.45 -1.59 10.68
N TYR A 14 5.88 -1.11 9.52
CA TYR A 14 5.09 -1.04 8.30
C TYR A 14 5.65 -2.03 7.27
N THR A 15 4.80 -2.89 6.70
CA THR A 15 5.20 -3.92 5.72
C THR A 15 4.60 -3.60 4.36
N LEU A 16 5.40 -3.63 3.31
CA LEU A 16 4.95 -3.36 1.94
C LEU A 16 3.87 -4.36 1.52
N LYS A 17 2.73 -3.86 1.07
CA LYS A 17 1.59 -4.66 0.58
C LYS A 17 1.32 -4.47 -0.89
N VAL A 18 1.51 -3.25 -1.38
CA VAL A 18 1.31 -2.89 -2.78
C VAL A 18 2.59 -2.22 -3.24
N ASP A 19 3.27 -2.85 -4.21
CA ASP A 19 4.41 -2.25 -4.87
C ASP A 19 3.99 -0.99 -5.65
N TYR A 20 4.97 -0.14 -6.00
CA TYR A 20 4.69 0.96 -6.91
C TYR A 20 4.50 0.40 -8.32
N GLU A 21 3.34 0.65 -8.91
CA GLU A 21 3.00 0.22 -10.26
C GLU A 21 2.35 1.39 -11.02
N ILE A 22 2.57 1.48 -12.33
CA ILE A 22 1.88 2.44 -13.19
C ILE A 22 0.84 1.64 -13.96
N ASP A 23 -0.43 2.01 -13.83
CA ASP A 23 -1.47 1.49 -14.71
C ASP A 23 -1.25 2.06 -16.12
N GLU A 24 -0.75 1.22 -17.03
CA GLU A 24 -0.43 1.61 -18.41
C GLU A 24 -1.64 2.15 -19.19
N LYS A 25 -2.87 1.80 -18.79
CA LYS A 25 -4.09 2.23 -19.50
C LYS A 25 -4.52 3.64 -19.09
N THR A 26 -4.35 3.98 -17.82
CA THR A 26 -4.81 5.26 -17.26
C THR A 26 -3.66 6.24 -17.04
N GLY A 27 -2.41 5.77 -17.06
CA GLY A 27 -1.23 6.53 -16.67
C GLY A 27 -1.16 6.83 -15.17
N ILE A 28 -2.04 6.24 -14.36
CA ILE A 28 -2.13 6.51 -12.93
C ILE A 28 -1.13 5.62 -12.18
N GLY A 29 -0.27 6.23 -11.38
CA GLY A 29 0.59 5.53 -10.44
C GLY A 29 -0.18 5.04 -9.22
N ILE A 30 0.02 3.78 -8.85
CA ILE A 30 -0.56 3.12 -7.69
C ILE A 30 0.57 2.82 -6.70
N GLY A 31 0.37 3.19 -5.43
CA GLY A 31 1.29 2.90 -4.34
C GLY A 31 2.59 3.70 -4.36
N PRO A 32 3.63 3.24 -3.64
CA PRO A 32 3.66 2.03 -2.81
C PRO A 32 2.83 2.17 -1.52
N LEU A 33 2.17 1.10 -1.09
CA LEU A 33 1.32 1.09 0.11
C LEU A 33 1.78 0.03 1.12
N TYR A 34 1.73 0.39 2.39
CA TYR A 34 2.22 -0.42 3.51
C TYR A 34 1.10 -0.72 4.52
N GLU A 35 1.14 -1.91 5.12
CA GLU A 35 0.31 -2.29 6.26
C GLU A 35 1.07 -2.04 7.56
N ARG A 36 0.44 -1.34 8.52
CA ARG A 36 0.99 -1.14 9.86
C ARG A 36 0.84 -2.40 10.72
N LYS A 37 1.78 -2.67 11.62
CA LYS A 37 1.70 -3.70 12.66
C LYS A 37 1.70 -3.04 14.06
N PRO A 38 0.68 -3.27 14.90
CA PRO A 38 -0.52 -4.08 14.64
C PRO A 38 -1.40 -3.51 13.51
N ALA A 39 -2.12 -4.40 12.81
CA ALA A 39 -2.95 -4.05 11.66
C ALA A 39 -3.98 -2.98 12.03
N ALA A 40 -4.02 -1.89 11.26
CA ALA A 40 -5.11 -0.94 11.30
C ALA A 40 -6.15 -1.37 10.27
N GLU A 41 -7.20 -2.08 10.71
CA GLU A 41 -8.21 -2.64 9.80
C GLU A 41 -8.77 -1.58 8.85
N GLY A 42 -8.77 -1.91 7.55
CA GLY A 42 -9.25 -1.02 6.50
C GLY A 42 -8.32 0.13 6.13
N TYR A 43 -7.09 0.17 6.67
CA TYR A 43 -6.09 1.19 6.33
C TYR A 43 -4.81 0.58 5.77
N LEU A 44 -4.35 1.18 4.68
CA LEU A 44 -2.96 1.11 4.23
C LEU A 44 -2.30 2.47 4.43
N PHE A 45 -0.98 2.52 4.37
CA PHE A 45 -0.21 3.73 4.61
C PHE A 45 0.77 3.99 3.48
N MET A 46 0.84 5.24 3.03
CA MET A 46 1.80 5.69 2.02
C MET A 46 2.85 6.59 2.69
N PRO A 47 4.15 6.36 2.50
CA PRO A 47 5.19 7.29 2.95
C PRO A 47 5.01 8.68 2.32
N ASP A 48 5.57 9.70 2.95
CA ASP A 48 5.64 11.03 2.34
C ASP A 48 6.46 11.06 1.05
N LEU A 49 6.29 12.15 0.28
CA LEU A 49 6.92 12.29 -1.03
C LEU A 49 8.46 12.32 -0.97
N ALA A 50 9.06 12.89 0.08
CA ALA A 50 10.52 12.98 0.19
C ALA A 50 11.14 11.59 0.30
N PHE A 51 10.51 10.69 1.04
CA PHE A 51 10.90 9.29 1.12
C PHE A 51 10.69 8.56 -0.22
N LEU A 52 9.54 8.75 -0.87
CA LEU A 52 9.23 8.09 -2.15
C LEU A 52 10.21 8.48 -3.26
N LEU A 53 10.67 9.73 -3.27
CA LEU A 53 11.67 10.24 -4.20
C LEU A 53 13.12 9.88 -3.81
N GLY A 54 13.32 9.19 -2.69
CA GLY A 54 14.64 8.79 -2.21
C GLY A 54 15.48 9.93 -1.66
N GLN A 55 14.87 11.08 -1.34
CA GLN A 55 15.56 12.21 -0.70
C GLN A 55 15.85 11.92 0.78
N THR A 56 15.05 11.04 1.39
CA THR A 56 15.23 10.58 2.76
C THR A 56 15.21 9.05 2.82
N THR A 57 15.88 8.48 3.82
CA THR A 57 15.87 7.04 4.10
C THR A 57 14.86 6.64 5.18
N VAL A 58 14.21 7.63 5.80
CA VAL A 58 13.18 7.46 6.83
C VAL A 58 12.07 8.46 6.52
N PRO A 59 10.79 8.04 6.48
CA PRO A 59 9.70 8.97 6.27
C PRO A 59 9.52 9.87 7.49
N THR A 60 9.09 11.10 7.25
CA THR A 60 8.61 12.05 8.27
C THR A 60 7.14 11.79 8.58
N PHE A 61 6.37 11.25 7.63
CA PHE A 61 4.96 10.96 7.81
C PHE A 61 4.49 9.72 7.03
N MET A 62 3.45 9.05 7.54
CA MET A 62 2.80 7.90 6.92
C MET A 62 1.31 8.23 6.67
N HIS A 63 0.95 8.55 5.43
CA HIS A 63 -0.39 8.93 5.01
C HIS A 63 -1.38 7.75 5.10
N PRO A 64 -2.41 7.80 5.96
CA PRO A 64 -3.42 6.74 6.02
C PRO A 64 -4.33 6.79 4.79
N MET A 65 -4.49 5.65 4.14
CA MET A 65 -5.32 5.43 2.96
C MET A 65 -6.40 4.41 3.32
N LYS A 66 -7.65 4.85 3.38
CA LYS A 66 -8.79 3.97 3.67
C LYS A 66 -9.05 3.07 2.46
N GLN A 67 -8.92 1.77 2.61
CA GLN A 67 -9.35 0.83 1.59
C GLN A 67 -10.87 0.91 1.47
N LYS A 68 -11.38 1.19 0.27
CA LYS A 68 -12.80 0.96 0.00
C LYS A 68 -13.05 -0.55 0.17
N PRO A 69 -14.12 -0.97 0.87
CA PRO A 69 -14.47 -2.38 0.89
C PRO A 69 -14.59 -2.86 -0.56
N GLU A 70 -13.93 -3.98 -0.88
CA GLU A 70 -14.12 -4.62 -2.18
C GLU A 70 -15.62 -4.82 -2.37
N SER A 71 -16.17 -4.17 -3.40
CA SER A 71 -17.57 -4.39 -3.76
C SER A 71 -17.72 -5.89 -4.05
N PRO A 72 -18.75 -6.59 -3.53
CA PRO A 72 -18.87 -8.05 -3.59
C PRO A 72 -18.97 -8.66 -5.01
N ALA A 73 -18.88 -7.84 -6.07
CA ALA A 73 -19.07 -8.23 -7.46
C ALA A 73 -17.97 -9.17 -8.02
N THR A 74 -16.78 -9.25 -7.41
CA THR A 74 -15.68 -10.09 -7.95
C THR A 74 -15.59 -11.49 -7.34
N ARG A 75 -16.51 -11.88 -6.45
CA ARG A 75 -16.54 -13.25 -5.88
C ARG A 75 -17.32 -14.27 -6.73
N SER A 76 -17.82 -13.87 -7.91
CA SER A 76 -18.58 -14.72 -8.83
C SER A 76 -17.73 -15.17 -10.01
N SER A 77 -17.18 -16.39 -9.95
CA SER A 77 -16.97 -17.26 -11.13
C SER A 77 -16.27 -18.58 -10.79
N ARG A 78 -15.65 -18.76 -9.61
CA ARG A 78 -14.85 -19.96 -9.32
C ARG A 78 -15.54 -21.08 -8.52
N ARG A 79 -16.87 -21.16 -8.55
CA ARG A 79 -17.60 -22.24 -7.85
C ARG A 79 -18.85 -22.72 -8.58
N ARG A 80 -18.70 -23.17 -9.84
CA ARG A 80 -19.63 -24.13 -10.47
C ARG A 80 -18.87 -25.03 -11.44
N ARG A 81 -18.25 -26.08 -10.92
CA ARG A 81 -18.12 -27.39 -11.58
C ARG A 81 -18.14 -28.43 -10.47
N ASN A 82 -19.34 -28.99 -10.25
CA ASN A 82 -19.59 -30.37 -9.87
C ASN A 82 -20.80 -30.80 -10.69
#